data_AF-A0A8I1T310-F1
#
_entry.id   AF-A0A8I1T310-F1
#
_cell.length_a   1.000
_cell.length_b   1.000
_cell.length_c   1.000
_cell.angle_alpha   90.00
_cell.angle_beta   90.00
_cell.angle_gamma   90.00
#
_symmetry.space_group_name_H-M   'P 1'
#
loop_
_entity.id
_entity.type
_entity.pdbx_description
1 polymer ?
#
loop_
_entity_poly.entity_id
_entity_poly.type
_entity_poly.pdbx_seq_one_letter_code
_entity_poly.pdbx_strand_id
1 'polypeptide(L)'
;MSYDDPRKWGANPERLQWEVYPIDRKGKQCGSSVYVAAANHERALACGKYWRRMLSLKPAKNIEARRYHPERDPYMVARGFVKLTPNACGEPGHD
;
A
#
# COMPACT_ATOMS: atom_id res chain seq x y z
N MET A 1 -3.36 -9.01 21.10
CA MET A 1 -2.27 -8.05 20.76
C MET A 1 -2.92 -6.71 20.43
N SER A 2 -2.60 -5.64 21.16
CA SER A 2 -3.15 -4.31 20.88
C SER A 2 -2.46 -3.72 19.65
N TYR A 3 -3.21 -3.55 18.57
CA TYR A 3 -2.73 -2.98 17.29
C TYR A 3 -2.66 -1.44 17.33
N ASP A 4 -2.90 -0.81 18.48
CA ASP A 4 -3.00 0.65 18.61
C ASP A 4 -1.66 1.37 18.84
N ASP A 5 -0.54 0.65 19.04
CA ASP A 5 0.77 1.31 19.23
C ASP A 5 1.28 1.96 17.93
N PRO A 6 1.39 3.31 17.86
CA PRO A 6 1.88 4.02 16.68
C PRO A 6 3.30 3.66 16.27
N ARG A 7 4.13 3.19 17.21
CA ARG A 7 5.49 2.72 16.91
C ARG A 7 5.51 1.41 16.13
N LYS A 8 4.40 0.69 16.09
CA LYS A 8 4.24 -0.58 15.36
C LYS A 8 3.48 -0.42 14.05
N TRP A 9 3.03 0.80 13.70
CA TRP A 9 2.25 1.06 12.50
C TRP A 9 2.98 0.74 11.20
N GLY A 10 4.31 0.88 11.16
CA GLY A 10 5.14 0.51 10.01
C GLY A 10 5.63 -0.95 10.01
N ALA A 11 5.40 -1.70 11.10
CA ALA A 11 5.97 -3.02 11.30
C ALA A 11 5.03 -4.17 10.91
N ASN A 12 3.72 -3.91 10.76
CA ASN A 12 2.77 -4.91 10.30
C ASN A 12 2.34 -4.64 8.84
N PRO A 13 2.85 -5.39 7.85
CA PRO A 13 2.47 -5.25 6.44
C PRO A 13 1.00 -5.58 6.18
N GLU A 14 0.32 -6.37 7.04
CA GLU A 14 -1.13 -6.59 6.96
C GLU A 14 -1.94 -5.29 7.15
N ARG A 15 -1.32 -4.23 7.68
CA ARG A 15 -1.94 -2.90 7.83
C ARG A 15 -1.65 -1.94 6.69
N LEU A 16 -0.70 -2.25 5.80
CA LEU A 16 -0.44 -1.43 4.61
C LEU A 16 -1.53 -1.74 3.58
N GLN A 17 -2.55 -0.89 3.59
CA GLN A 17 -3.77 -1.12 2.80
C GLN A 17 -3.75 -0.40 1.45
N TRP A 18 -2.94 0.64 1.33
CA TRP A 18 -2.98 1.54 0.19
C TRP A 18 -1.57 1.84 -0.33
N GLU A 19 -1.42 1.72 -1.64
CA GLU A 19 -0.30 2.28 -2.38
C GLU A 19 -0.74 3.64 -2.91
N VAL A 20 0.04 4.67 -2.62
CA VAL A 20 -0.27 6.06 -2.96
C VAL A 20 0.87 6.61 -3.79
N TYR A 21 0.57 7.20 -4.95
CA TYR A 21 1.61 7.63 -5.89
C TYR A 21 1.23 8.91 -6.62
N PRO A 22 2.23 9.71 -7.06
CA PRO A 22 1.99 10.94 -7.78
C PRO A 22 1.74 10.66 -9.26
N ILE A 23 0.72 11.32 -9.82
CA ILE A 23 0.40 11.24 -11.24
C ILE A 23 0.57 12.59 -11.94
N ASP A 24 1.00 12.55 -13.19
CA ASP A 24 1.13 13.71 -14.06
C ASP A 24 -0.24 14.15 -14.65
N ARG A 25 -0.21 15.13 -15.55
CA ARG A 25 -1.41 15.65 -16.23
C ARG A 25 -2.11 14.60 -17.11
N LYS A 26 -1.40 13.56 -17.55
CA LYS A 26 -1.90 12.48 -18.40
C LYS A 26 -2.37 11.27 -17.58
N GLY A 27 -2.32 11.36 -16.25
CA GLY A 27 -2.66 10.25 -15.35
C GLY A 27 -1.53 9.22 -15.21
N LYS A 28 -0.33 9.48 -15.72
CA LYS A 28 0.81 8.56 -15.60
C LYS A 28 1.53 8.78 -14.28
N GLN A 29 1.89 7.70 -13.61
CA GLN A 29 2.75 7.76 -12.42
C GLN A 29 4.08 8.46 -12.76
N CYS A 30 4.44 9.47 -11.98
CA CYS A 30 5.58 10.36 -12.23
C CYS A 30 6.57 10.45 -11.07
N GLY A 31 6.50 9.51 -10.13
CA GLY A 31 7.38 9.42 -8.97
C GLY A 31 7.13 8.15 -8.16
N SER A 32 7.93 7.97 -7.11
CA SER A 32 7.85 6.79 -6.24
C SER A 32 6.51 6.67 -5.53
N SER A 33 6.08 5.44 -5.29
CA SER A 33 4.94 5.15 -4.44
C SER A 33 5.31 5.24 -2.96
N VAL A 34 4.34 5.56 -2.11
CA VAL A 34 4.38 5.40 -0.66
C VAL A 34 3.24 4.49 -0.21
N TYR A 35 3.50 3.67 0.80
CA TYR A 35 2.52 2.71 1.31
C TYR A 35 1.98 3.21 2.65
N VAL A 36 0.66 3.32 2.76
CA VAL A 36 0.01 3.91 3.93
C VAL A 36 -1.06 2.99 4.50
N ALA A 37 -1.11 2.96 5.84
CA ALA A 37 -2.24 2.42 6.57
C ALA A 37 -3.33 3.49 6.64
N ALA A 38 -4.48 3.24 6.02
CA ALA A 38 -5.63 4.14 6.06
C ALA A 38 -6.94 3.36 6.05
N ALA A 39 -7.91 3.82 6.83
CA ALA A 39 -9.20 3.13 6.98
C ALA A 39 -10.01 3.05 5.68
N ASN A 40 -9.84 4.01 4.77
CA ASN A 40 -10.54 4.07 3.50
C ASN A 40 -9.72 4.83 2.44
N HIS A 41 -10.21 4.81 1.20
CA HIS A 41 -9.56 5.43 0.04
C HIS A 41 -9.38 6.95 0.21
N GLU A 42 -10.40 7.65 0.72
CA GLU A 42 -10.36 9.10 0.90
C GLU A 42 -9.27 9.53 1.88
N ARG A 43 -9.09 8.80 2.98
CA ARG A 43 -8.02 9.05 3.95
C ARG A 43 -6.65 8.76 3.34
N ALA A 44 -6.52 7.71 2.53
CA ALA A 44 -5.27 7.44 1.80
C ALA A 44 -4.90 8.59 0.85
N LEU A 45 -5.87 9.09 0.08
CA LEU A 45 -5.69 10.25 -0.80
C LEU A 45 -5.31 11.51 -0.01
N ALA A 46 -5.91 11.75 1.15
CA ALA A 46 -5.58 12.88 2.01
C ALA A 46 -4.12 12.82 2.48
N CYS A 47 -3.65 11.64 2.92
CA CYS A 47 -2.24 11.40 3.27
C CYS A 47 -1.32 11.70 2.08
N GLY A 48 -1.66 11.20 0.89
CA GLY A 48 -0.86 11.45 -0.31
C GLY A 48 -0.82 12.92 -0.73
N LYS A 49 -1.95 13.65 -0.64
CA LYS A 49 -1.99 15.09 -0.93
C LYS A 49 -1.09 15.88 0.01
N TYR A 50 -1.08 15.52 1.30
CA TYR A 50 -0.17 16.10 2.28
C TYR A 50 1.29 15.79 1.96
N TRP A 51 1.60 14.52 1.68
CA TRP A 51 2.93 14.07 1.27
C TRP A 51 3.44 14.81 0.03
N ARG A 52 2.60 14.99 -1.01
CA ARG A 52 2.92 15.77 -2.22
C ARG A 52 3.33 17.19 -1.88
N ARG A 53 2.59 17.82 -0.96
CA ARG A 53 2.83 19.20 -0.52
C ARG A 53 4.16 19.29 0.24
N MET A 54 4.42 18.36 1.15
CA MET A 54 5.64 18.34 1.95
C MET A 54 6.90 18.16 1.10
N LEU A 55 6.86 17.24 0.13
CA LEU A 55 8.01 16.97 -0.74
C LEU A 55 8.10 17.89 -1.96
N SER A 56 7.17 18.85 -2.12
CA SER A 56 7.13 19.75 -3.28
C SER A 56 7.29 19.00 -4.61
N LEU A 57 6.54 17.92 -4.80
CA LEU A 57 6.62 17.08 -6.01
C LEU A 57 6.05 17.84 -7.23
N LYS A 58 6.82 18.81 -7.75
CA LYS A 58 6.44 19.72 -8.86
C LYS A 58 5.91 19.04 -10.12
N PRO A 59 6.44 17.89 -10.61
CA PRO A 59 5.86 17.22 -11.77
C PRO A 59 4.49 16.60 -11.49
N ALA A 60 4.18 16.32 -10.22
CA ALA A 60 2.94 15.67 -9.81
C ALA A 60 1.76 16.65 -9.84
N LYS A 61 0.77 16.35 -10.68
CA LYS A 61 -0.44 17.16 -10.83
C LYS A 61 -1.52 16.71 -9.88
N ASN A 62 -1.59 15.41 -9.60
CA ASN A 62 -2.49 14.86 -8.60
C ASN A 62 -1.84 13.67 -7.87
N ILE A 63 -2.59 13.11 -6.94
CA ILE A 63 -2.28 11.88 -6.23
C ILE A 63 -3.35 10.87 -6.56
N GLU A 64 -2.93 9.62 -6.74
CA GLU A 64 -3.80 8.47 -6.82
C GLU A 64 -3.49 7.50 -5.68
N ALA A 65 -4.50 6.73 -5.27
CA ALA A 65 -4.37 5.68 -4.29
C ALA A 65 -5.01 4.40 -4.82
N ARG A 66 -4.38 3.25 -4.63
CA ARG A 66 -4.97 1.94 -4.96
C ARG A 66 -4.77 0.97 -3.81
N ARG A 67 -5.58 -0.09 -3.77
CA ARG A 67 -5.38 -1.16 -2.78
C ARG A 67 -4.00 -1.78 -2.98
N TYR A 68 -3.25 -1.86 -1.89
CA TYR A 68 -1.94 -2.52 -1.89
C TYR A 68 -2.12 -4.00 -1.59
N HIS A 69 -1.39 -4.81 -2.35
CA HIS A 69 -1.39 -6.26 -2.32
C HIS A 69 0.03 -6.72 -2.02
N PRO A 70 0.46 -6.70 -0.74
CA PRO A 70 1.84 -6.95 -0.38
C PRO A 70 2.28 -8.39 -0.71
N GLU A 71 1.34 -9.33 -0.86
CA GLU A 71 1.57 -10.69 -1.34
C GLU A 71 2.06 -10.76 -2.79
N ARG A 72 1.84 -9.69 -3.57
CA ARG A 72 2.28 -9.57 -4.96
C ARG A 72 3.59 -8.79 -5.11
N ASP A 73 4.12 -8.27 -4.01
CA ASP A 73 5.37 -7.50 -4.00
C ASP A 73 6.56 -8.43 -3.70
N PRO A 74 7.45 -8.67 -4.68
CA PRO A 74 8.58 -9.60 -4.50
C PRO A 74 9.50 -9.21 -3.34
N TYR A 75 9.63 -7.92 -3.03
CA TYR A 75 10.45 -7.46 -1.92
C TYR A 75 9.84 -7.83 -0.58
N MET A 76 8.52 -7.63 -0.44
CA MET A 76 7.79 -7.98 0.79
C MET A 76 7.78 -9.49 1.04
N VAL A 77 7.63 -10.28 -0.03
CA VAL A 77 7.67 -11.74 0.02
C VAL A 77 9.06 -12.23 0.39
N ALA A 78 10.12 -11.76 -0.30
CA ALA A 78 11.49 -12.24 -0.08
C ALA A 78 12.02 -11.94 1.34
N ARG A 79 11.53 -10.87 1.96
CA ARG A 79 11.90 -10.49 3.34
C ARG A 79 11.04 -11.16 4.41
N GLY A 80 10.08 -12.00 4.02
CA GLY A 80 9.19 -12.69 4.95
C GLY A 80 8.21 -11.77 5.68
N PHE A 81 8.01 -10.55 5.18
CA PHE A 81 7.05 -9.60 5.74
C PHE A 81 5.62 -10.08 5.48
N VAL A 82 5.38 -10.74 4.35
CA VAL A 82 4.11 -11.40 4.08
C VAL A 82 4.33 -12.90 4.08
N LYS A 83 3.54 -13.61 4.87
CA LYS A 83 3.37 -15.05 4.65
C LYS A 83 2.48 -15.20 3.43
N LEU A 84 3.06 -15.65 2.32
CA LEU A 84 2.25 -16.25 1.27
C LEU A 84 1.52 -17.41 1.92
N THR A 85 0.23 -17.24 2.21
CA THR A 85 -0.62 -18.40 2.41
C THR A 85 -0.52 -19.19 1.11
N PRO A 86 0.00 -20.44 1.12
CA PRO A 86 -0.07 -21.25 -0.07
C PRO A 86 -1.54 -21.24 -0.49
N ASN A 87 -1.78 -20.87 -1.74
CA ASN A 87 -3.13 -20.79 -2.28
C ASN A 87 -3.92 -22.01 -1.80
N ALA A 88 -5.14 -21.78 -1.32
CA ALA A 88 -6.18 -22.80 -1.31
C ALA A 88 -6.47 -23.17 -2.78
N CYS A 89 -5.52 -23.83 -3.43
CA CYS A 89 -5.65 -24.46 -4.71
C CYS A 89 -5.91 -25.93 -4.42
N GLY A 90 -7.19 -26.29 -4.45
CA GLY A 90 -7.67 -27.67 -4.55
C GLY A 90 -7.79 -28.38 -3.21
N GLU A 91 -9.01 -28.38 -2.64
CA GLU A 91 -9.45 -29.63 -2.04
C GLU A 91 -9.85 -30.55 -3.20
N PRO A 92 -9.18 -31.70 -3.42
CA PRO A 92 -9.76 -32.73 -4.24
C PRO A 92 -10.97 -33.29 -3.48
N GLY A 93 -12.07 -33.47 -4.19
CA GLY A 93 -13.30 -34.01 -3.64
C GLY A 93 -13.04 -35.25 -2.79
N HIS A 94 -13.75 -35.34 -1.67
CA HIS A 94 -13.91 -36.58 -0.93
C HIS A 94 -15.33 -37.08 -1.21
N ASP A 95 -15.34 -38.33 -1.66
CA ASP A 95 -16.44 -39.26 -1.96
C ASP A 95 -17.69 -39.11 -1.05
#